data_AF-A0A0F9JGK5-F1
#
_entry.id   AF-A0A0F9JGK5-F1
#
_cell.length_a   1.000
_cell.length_b   1.000
_cell.length_c   1.000
_cell.angle_alpha   90.00
_cell.angle_beta   90.00
_cell.angle_gamma   90.00
#
_symmetry.space_group_name_H-M   'P 1'
#
loop_
_entity.id
_entity.type
_entity.pdbx_description
1 polymer ?
#
loop_
_entity_poly.entity_id
_entity_poly.type
_entity_poly.pdbx_seq_one_letter_code
_entity_poly.pdbx_strand_id
1 'polypeptide(L)'
;MGVRLDEELAELERVWQAGACPGVVFYSARIMEAMLREVLRGEDHGGQVFEWLKVLEERGQLSHVQRMFAHNLRILGNDARHLRRQLGPEDAEVAIAMLERLLVWFCREMRQHPWTGVLQNADRDVGRSVNGVCPSRPTPEPRLAGVSEGLRTVFRLLDQPDAKDVDIDRVLKYLQQEAPQLSKKTPIIDALCADALIAAGRCGDALKPLREAQRRFGRDVRLRQLEGLALRRLGR
;
A
#
# COMPACT_ATOMS: atom_id res chain seq x y z
N MET A 1 -7.05 7.80 -23.00
CA MET A 1 -8.21 7.11 -22.38
C MET A 1 -8.18 7.44 -20.90
N GLY A 2 -9.19 8.17 -20.40
CA GLY A 2 -9.30 8.46 -18.97
C GLY A 2 -9.75 7.20 -18.23
N VAL A 3 -9.02 6.81 -17.18
CA VAL A 3 -9.43 5.71 -16.30
C VAL A 3 -10.57 6.21 -15.42
N ARG A 4 -11.65 5.42 -15.32
CA ARG A 4 -12.80 5.72 -14.48
C ARG A 4 -12.69 4.97 -13.15
N LEU A 5 -12.36 5.70 -12.08
CA LEU A 5 -12.09 5.13 -10.76
C LEU A 5 -13.27 4.29 -10.22
N ASP A 6 -14.51 4.69 -10.52
CA ASP A 6 -15.74 3.95 -10.18
C ASP A 6 -15.78 2.57 -10.82
N GLU A 7 -15.45 2.48 -12.11
CA GLU A 7 -15.41 1.21 -12.84
C GLU A 7 -14.28 0.30 -12.33
N GLU A 8 -13.12 0.88 -12.02
CA GLU A 8 -11.99 0.16 -11.45
C GLU A 8 -12.28 -0.43 -10.06
N LEU A 9 -12.91 0.35 -9.19
CA LEU A 9 -13.30 -0.10 -7.85
C LEU A 9 -14.39 -1.18 -7.93
N ALA A 10 -15.36 -1.04 -8.84
CA ALA A 10 -16.39 -2.06 -9.05
C ALA A 10 -15.81 -3.38 -9.58
N GLU A 11 -14.77 -3.33 -10.40
CA GLU A 11 -14.06 -4.53 -10.86
C GLU A 11 -13.18 -5.14 -9.76
N LEU A 12 -12.50 -4.32 -8.95
CA LEU A 12 -11.78 -4.78 -7.76
C LEU A 12 -12.70 -5.55 -6.80
N GLU A 13 -13.90 -5.02 -6.54
CA GLU A 13 -14.89 -5.70 -5.70
C GLU A 13 -15.32 -7.04 -6.30
N ARG A 14 -15.57 -7.09 -7.62
CA ARG A 14 -15.93 -8.35 -8.30
C ARG A 14 -14.85 -9.42 -8.18
N VAL A 15 -13.59 -9.06 -8.40
CA VAL A 15 -12.49 -10.05 -8.27
C VAL A 15 -12.23 -10.44 -6.82
N TRP A 16 -12.49 -9.55 -5.86
CA TRP A 16 -12.45 -9.85 -4.43
C TRP A 16 -13.49 -10.88 -4.03
N GLN A 17 -14.76 -10.65 -4.40
CA GLN A 17 -15.87 -11.58 -4.12
C GLN A 17 -15.68 -12.94 -4.79
N ALA A 18 -15.04 -12.98 -5.95
CA ALA A 18 -14.68 -14.22 -6.64
C ALA A 18 -13.49 -14.97 -6.00
N GLY A 19 -12.82 -14.40 -5.00
CA GLY A 19 -11.62 -14.98 -4.38
C GLY A 19 -10.38 -14.99 -5.30
N ALA A 20 -10.39 -14.20 -6.37
CA ALA A 20 -9.33 -14.17 -7.38
C ALA A 20 -8.14 -13.33 -6.89
N CYS A 21 -7.32 -13.89 -5.99
CA CYS A 21 -6.21 -13.19 -5.33
C CYS A 21 -5.26 -12.44 -6.29
N PRO A 22 -4.78 -13.05 -7.41
CA PRO A 22 -3.98 -12.31 -8.39
C PRO A 22 -4.72 -11.13 -9.03
N GLY A 23 -6.02 -11.28 -9.26
CA GLY A 23 -6.90 -10.21 -9.76
C GLY A 23 -6.96 -9.04 -8.77
N VAL A 24 -7.22 -9.31 -7.49
CA VAL A 24 -7.27 -8.27 -6.44
C VAL A 24 -5.97 -7.47 -6.38
N VAL A 25 -4.83 -8.15 -6.41
CA VAL A 25 -3.51 -7.51 -6.43
C VAL A 25 -3.33 -6.66 -7.69
N PHE A 26 -3.69 -7.20 -8.86
CA PHE A 26 -3.58 -6.51 -10.14
C PHE A 26 -4.41 -5.22 -10.17
N TYR A 27 -5.69 -5.30 -9.80
CA TYR A 27 -6.58 -4.14 -9.80
C TYR A 27 -6.15 -3.10 -8.77
N SER A 28 -5.72 -3.54 -7.58
CA SER A 28 -5.18 -2.61 -6.58
C SER A 28 -3.99 -1.80 -7.10
N ALA A 29 -3.03 -2.45 -7.75
CA ALA A 29 -1.90 -1.75 -8.36
C ALA A 29 -2.32 -0.86 -9.54
N ARG A 30 -3.28 -1.30 -10.36
CA ARG A 30 -3.79 -0.52 -11.50
C ARG A 30 -4.49 0.76 -11.04
N ILE A 31 -5.31 0.69 -10.00
CA ILE A 31 -5.99 1.85 -9.40
C ILE A 31 -4.95 2.83 -8.86
N MET A 32 -3.96 2.33 -8.11
CA MET A 32 -2.87 3.17 -7.59
C MET A 32 -2.12 3.90 -8.71
N GLU A 33 -1.79 3.22 -9.80
CA GLU A 33 -1.15 3.87 -10.96
C GLU A 33 -2.05 4.91 -11.64
N ALA A 34 -3.34 4.66 -11.73
CA ALA A 34 -4.31 5.62 -12.26
C ALA A 34 -4.43 6.87 -11.38
N MET A 35 -4.46 6.69 -10.05
CA MET A 35 -4.44 7.79 -9.08
C MET A 35 -3.19 8.66 -9.24
N LEU A 36 -2.00 8.05 -9.26
CA LEU A 36 -0.75 8.79 -9.43
C LEU A 36 -0.70 9.57 -10.74
N ARG A 37 -1.16 8.96 -11.85
CA ARG A 37 -1.20 9.62 -13.16
C ARG A 37 -2.15 10.81 -13.16
N GLU A 38 -3.28 10.73 -12.45
CA GLU A 38 -4.21 11.85 -12.36
C GLU A 38 -3.66 13.00 -11.53
N VAL A 39 -2.98 12.72 -10.41
CA VAL A 39 -2.32 13.77 -9.60
C VAL A 39 -1.26 14.50 -10.42
N LEU A 40 -0.54 13.79 -11.29
CA LEU A 40 0.53 14.34 -12.13
C LEU A 40 0.05 14.76 -13.53
N ARG A 41 -1.26 14.88 -13.74
CA ARG A 41 -1.81 15.14 -15.07
C ARG A 41 -1.35 16.48 -15.60
N GLY A 42 -0.77 16.47 -16.81
CA GLY A 42 -0.26 17.67 -17.48
C GLY A 42 1.21 17.95 -17.20
N GLU A 43 1.88 17.08 -16.45
CA GLU A 43 3.31 17.20 -16.17
C GLU A 43 4.10 16.05 -16.84
N ASP A 44 5.30 16.35 -17.34
CA ASP A 44 6.20 15.35 -17.93
C ASP A 44 7.23 14.87 -16.90
N HIS A 45 6.88 13.82 -16.16
CA HIS A 45 7.71 13.23 -15.08
C HIS A 45 8.30 11.87 -15.44
N GLY A 46 8.51 11.62 -16.73
CA GLY A 46 8.97 10.33 -17.22
C GLY A 46 7.89 9.24 -17.15
N GLY A 47 8.09 8.15 -17.89
CA GLY A 47 7.08 7.11 -18.08
C GLY A 47 6.97 6.07 -16.95
N GLN A 48 7.62 6.27 -15.80
CA GLN A 48 7.74 5.23 -14.76
C GLN A 48 7.20 5.66 -13.40
N VAL A 49 6.38 4.80 -12.79
CA VAL A 49 5.75 5.00 -11.47
C VAL A 49 6.76 5.33 -10.37
N PHE A 50 7.98 4.81 -10.44
CA PHE A 50 9.01 5.10 -9.45
C PHE A 50 9.39 6.59 -9.42
N GLU A 51 9.53 7.21 -10.59
CA GLU A 51 9.85 8.65 -10.70
C GLU A 51 8.67 9.49 -10.21
N TRP A 52 7.44 9.10 -10.54
CA TRP A 52 6.22 9.75 -10.03
C TRP A 52 6.18 9.79 -8.50
N LEU A 53 6.47 8.66 -7.87
CA LEU A 53 6.49 8.54 -6.42
C LEU A 53 7.57 9.41 -5.76
N LYS A 54 8.73 9.52 -6.41
CA LYS A 54 9.83 10.38 -5.94
C LYS A 54 9.43 11.86 -6.02
N VAL A 55 8.89 12.30 -7.17
CA VAL A 55 8.45 13.69 -7.36
C VAL A 55 7.38 14.09 -6.34
N LEU A 56 6.40 13.21 -6.10
CA LEU A 56 5.34 13.48 -5.13
C LEU A 56 5.85 13.53 -3.68
N GLU A 57 6.83 12.71 -3.31
CA GLU A 57 7.48 12.78 -1.98
C GLU A 57 8.32 14.07 -1.83
N GLU A 58 9.10 14.44 -2.84
CA GLU A 58 9.93 15.67 -2.83
C GLU A 58 9.09 16.94 -2.72
N ARG A 59 7.86 16.93 -3.24
CA ARG A 59 6.87 18.01 -3.11
C ARG A 59 6.14 18.02 -1.77
N GLY A 60 6.37 17.03 -0.92
CA GLY A 60 5.61 16.83 0.32
C GLY A 60 4.15 16.43 0.09
N GLN A 61 3.79 16.00 -1.13
CA GLN A 61 2.44 15.53 -1.44
C GLN A 61 2.22 14.10 -0.97
N LEU A 62 3.26 13.26 -0.97
CA LEU A 62 3.24 11.94 -0.34
C LEU A 62 4.15 11.92 0.89
N SER A 63 3.68 11.33 1.98
CA SER A 63 4.57 10.95 3.08
C SER A 63 5.48 9.79 2.67
N HIS A 64 6.59 9.61 3.39
CA HIS A 64 7.48 8.49 3.14
C HIS A 64 6.78 7.13 3.27
N VAL A 65 5.87 7.00 4.24
CA VAL A 65 5.09 5.79 4.48
C VAL A 65 4.12 5.52 3.32
N GLN A 66 3.44 6.55 2.81
CA GLN A 66 2.57 6.41 1.65
C GLN A 66 3.36 6.03 0.40
N ARG A 67 4.54 6.64 0.20
CA ARG A 67 5.46 6.26 -0.87
C ARG A 67 5.88 4.80 -0.75
N MET A 68 6.22 4.35 0.45
CA MET A 68 6.54 2.95 0.74
C MET A 68 5.38 2.01 0.38
N PHE A 69 4.14 2.33 0.78
CA PHE A 69 2.96 1.54 0.40
C PHE A 69 2.75 1.50 -1.12
N ALA A 70 2.82 2.64 -1.81
CA ALA A 70 2.65 2.69 -3.25
C ALA A 70 3.75 1.92 -3.99
N HIS A 71 5.01 2.05 -3.55
CA HIS A 71 6.12 1.30 -4.11
C HIS A 71 5.92 -0.22 -3.98
N ASN A 72 5.46 -0.66 -2.81
CA ASN A 72 5.27 -2.07 -2.51
C ASN A 72 4.03 -2.66 -3.17
N LEU A 73 2.97 -1.88 -3.30
CA LEU A 73 1.81 -2.24 -4.11
C LEU A 73 2.17 -2.36 -5.59
N ARG A 74 3.03 -1.48 -6.12
CA ARG A 74 3.55 -1.60 -7.50
C ARG A 74 4.35 -2.89 -7.70
N ILE A 75 5.20 -3.27 -6.75
CA ILE A 75 5.95 -4.53 -6.81
C ILE A 75 4.98 -5.72 -6.83
N LEU A 76 4.01 -5.73 -5.93
CA LEU A 76 3.01 -6.79 -5.86
C LEU A 76 2.16 -6.86 -7.15
N GLY A 77 1.79 -5.72 -7.71
CA GLY A 77 1.16 -5.62 -9.02
C GLY A 77 1.99 -6.24 -10.14
N ASN A 78 3.32 -6.07 -10.12
CA ASN A 78 4.21 -6.72 -11.08
C ASN A 78 4.29 -8.24 -10.88
N ASP A 79 4.19 -8.73 -9.65
CA ASP A 79 4.09 -10.17 -9.39
C ASP A 79 2.82 -10.75 -10.04
N ALA A 80 1.69 -10.03 -9.97
CA ALA A 80 0.44 -10.42 -10.62
C ALA A 80 0.54 -10.36 -12.15
N ARG A 81 1.00 -9.22 -12.70
CA ARG A 81 1.09 -9.00 -14.16
C ARG A 81 1.99 -9.99 -14.88
N HIS A 82 3.09 -10.34 -14.25
CA HIS A 82 4.14 -11.17 -14.86
C HIS A 82 4.20 -12.58 -14.28
N LEU A 83 3.23 -12.96 -13.43
CA LEU A 83 3.13 -14.27 -12.81
C LEU A 83 4.45 -14.71 -12.15
N ARG A 84 5.14 -13.77 -11.48
CA ARG A 84 6.49 -13.99 -10.93
C ARG A 84 6.51 -14.97 -9.76
N ARG A 85 5.38 -15.06 -9.06
CA ARG A 85 5.13 -16.02 -7.97
C ARG A 85 3.64 -16.28 -7.84
N GLN A 86 3.30 -17.33 -7.11
CA GLN A 86 1.93 -17.56 -6.67
C GLN A 86 1.54 -16.49 -5.65
N LEU A 87 0.37 -15.88 -5.86
CA LEU A 87 -0.22 -14.89 -4.96
C LEU A 87 -1.35 -15.54 -4.16
N GLY A 88 -1.31 -15.37 -2.84
CA GLY A 88 -2.29 -15.93 -1.91
C GLY A 88 -3.28 -14.91 -1.36
N PRO A 89 -4.23 -15.34 -0.51
CA PRO A 89 -5.18 -14.46 0.16
C PRO A 89 -4.52 -13.33 0.95
N GLU A 90 -3.39 -13.62 1.62
CA GLU A 90 -2.67 -12.61 2.41
C GLU A 90 -2.04 -11.53 1.53
N ASP A 91 -1.62 -11.86 0.30
CA ASP A 91 -1.15 -10.86 -0.67
C ASP A 91 -2.29 -9.94 -1.11
N ALA A 92 -3.48 -10.51 -1.32
CA ALA A 92 -4.68 -9.76 -1.68
C ALA A 92 -5.12 -8.81 -0.55
N GLU A 93 -5.15 -9.29 0.70
CA GLU A 93 -5.44 -8.46 1.88
C GLU A 93 -4.42 -7.31 2.02
N VAL A 94 -3.13 -7.60 1.85
CA VAL A 94 -2.06 -6.59 1.91
C VAL A 94 -2.20 -5.56 0.79
N ALA A 95 -2.54 -6.00 -0.43
CA ALA A 95 -2.77 -5.10 -1.56
C ALA A 95 -3.93 -4.13 -1.29
N ILE A 96 -5.06 -4.63 -0.77
CA ILE A 96 -6.20 -3.80 -0.37
C ILE A 96 -5.77 -2.84 0.73
N ALA A 97 -5.14 -3.32 1.79
CA ALA A 97 -4.72 -2.48 2.90
C ALA A 97 -3.81 -1.32 2.45
N MET A 98 -2.87 -1.56 1.53
CA MET A 98 -2.04 -0.50 0.92
C MET A 98 -2.88 0.44 0.06
N LEU A 99 -3.74 -0.09 -0.82
CA LEU A 99 -4.56 0.71 -1.72
C LEU A 99 -5.47 1.67 -0.96
N GLU A 100 -6.14 1.21 0.10
CA GLU A 100 -7.09 2.04 0.82
C GLU A 100 -6.44 3.26 1.46
N ARG A 101 -5.24 3.11 2.00
CA ARG A 101 -4.48 4.24 2.57
C ARG A 101 -4.09 5.25 1.50
N LEU A 102 -3.77 4.76 0.30
CA LEU A 102 -3.51 5.60 -0.86
C LEU A 102 -4.79 6.26 -1.37
N LEU A 103 -5.95 5.60 -1.31
CA LEU A 103 -7.24 6.20 -1.66
C LEU A 103 -7.63 7.33 -0.69
N VAL A 104 -7.42 7.11 0.61
CA VAL A 104 -7.63 8.14 1.65
C VAL A 104 -6.76 9.36 1.38
N TRP A 105 -5.47 9.15 1.10
CA TRP A 105 -4.55 10.20 0.67
C TRP A 105 -5.05 10.92 -0.59
N PHE A 106 -5.30 10.17 -1.66
CA PHE A 106 -5.71 10.71 -2.95
C PHE A 106 -6.95 11.59 -2.83
N CYS A 107 -7.95 11.17 -2.04
CA CYS A 107 -9.15 11.97 -1.79
C CYS A 107 -8.87 13.26 -1.02
N ARG A 108 -7.95 13.23 -0.07
CA ARG A 108 -7.56 14.40 0.73
C ARG A 108 -6.82 15.43 -0.10
N GLU A 109 -6.02 15.00 -1.07
CA GLU A 109 -5.32 15.90 -2.01
C GLU A 109 -6.26 16.41 -3.10
N MET A 110 -7.12 15.55 -3.63
CA MET A 110 -7.97 15.85 -4.79
C MET A 110 -9.34 16.41 -4.41
N ARG A 111 -9.46 17.21 -3.33
CA ARG A 111 -10.75 17.66 -2.72
C ARG A 111 -11.77 18.28 -3.68
N GLN A 112 -11.37 18.72 -4.87
CA GLN A 112 -12.24 19.33 -5.88
C GLN A 112 -12.38 18.47 -7.15
N HIS A 113 -11.84 17.26 -7.19
CA HIS A 113 -11.82 16.40 -8.36
C HIS A 113 -13.10 15.55 -8.47
N PRO A 114 -13.64 15.26 -9.68
CA PRO A 114 -14.83 14.42 -9.87
C PRO A 114 -14.77 13.04 -9.18
N TRP A 115 -13.57 12.51 -8.95
CA TRP A 115 -13.38 11.22 -8.29
C TRP A 115 -13.69 11.24 -6.78
N THR A 116 -13.72 12.41 -6.14
CA THR A 116 -14.14 12.51 -4.73
C THR A 116 -15.61 12.12 -4.53
N GLY A 117 -16.47 12.44 -5.49
CA GLY A 117 -17.89 12.05 -5.48
C GLY A 117 -18.11 10.54 -5.58
N VAL A 118 -17.23 9.81 -6.26
CA VAL A 118 -17.32 8.34 -6.42
C VAL A 118 -17.13 7.64 -5.07
N LEU A 119 -16.10 8.02 -4.32
CA LEU A 119 -15.81 7.43 -3.01
C LEU A 119 -16.82 7.89 -1.95
N GLN A 120 -17.40 9.09 -2.09
CA GLN A 120 -18.48 9.58 -1.22
C GLN A 120 -19.85 8.98 -1.52
N ASN A 121 -20.13 8.56 -2.75
CA ASN A 121 -21.40 7.93 -3.13
C ASN A 121 -21.46 6.45 -2.76
N ALA A 122 -20.32 5.78 -2.65
CA ALA A 122 -20.27 4.42 -2.09
C ALA A 122 -20.77 4.37 -0.64
N ASP A 123 -20.75 5.48 0.12
CA ASP A 123 -21.30 5.61 1.48
C ASP A 123 -22.83 5.81 1.50
N ARG A 124 -23.46 6.18 0.37
CA ARG A 124 -24.89 6.50 0.34
C ARG A 124 -25.82 5.29 0.35
N ASP A 125 -25.30 4.07 0.17
CA ASP A 125 -26.09 2.85 0.37
C ASP A 125 -26.33 2.53 1.86
N VAL A 126 -25.81 3.35 2.78
CA VAL A 126 -26.25 3.40 4.18
C VAL A 126 -26.77 4.80 4.49
N GLY A 127 -28.05 5.03 4.17
CA GLY A 127 -28.82 6.15 4.71
C GLY A 127 -28.87 7.39 3.80
N ARG A 128 -30.03 7.59 3.18
CA ARG A 128 -30.42 8.87 2.56
C ARG A 128 -30.27 10.00 3.58
N SER A 129 -29.55 11.06 3.20
CA SER A 129 -29.89 12.40 3.67
C SER A 129 -29.74 13.41 2.55
N VAL A 130 -30.85 14.10 2.33
CA VAL A 130 -31.11 15.18 1.40
C VAL A 130 -30.73 16.48 2.12
N ASN A 131 -29.77 17.22 1.58
CA ASN A 131 -29.72 18.70 1.51
C ASN A 131 -28.28 19.18 1.37
N GLY A 132 -28.08 20.04 0.36
CA GLY A 132 -26.82 20.63 0.01
C GLY A 132 -26.34 21.62 1.06
N VAL A 133 -25.34 21.20 1.83
CA VAL A 133 -24.22 21.99 2.35
C VAL A 133 -23.11 20.97 2.47
N CYS A 134 -21.93 21.21 1.89
CA CYS A 134 -20.78 20.32 2.03
C CYS A 134 -20.28 20.43 3.47
N PRO A 135 -20.58 19.50 4.40
CA PRO A 135 -19.95 19.54 5.69
C PRO A 135 -18.52 19.01 5.47
N SER A 136 -17.60 19.43 6.30
CA SER A 136 -16.37 18.71 6.64
C SER A 136 -16.72 17.26 7.02
N ARG A 137 -16.99 16.42 6.02
CA ARG A 137 -17.28 15.00 6.22
C ARG A 137 -15.96 14.31 6.56
N PRO A 138 -15.96 13.39 7.53
CA PRO A 138 -14.77 12.60 7.82
C PRO A 138 -14.32 11.92 6.53
N THR A 139 -13.01 11.96 6.27
CA THR A 139 -12.39 11.12 5.24
C THR A 139 -12.98 9.72 5.36
N PRO A 140 -13.46 9.08 4.27
CA PRO A 140 -13.96 7.71 4.36
C PRO A 140 -12.90 6.88 5.06
N GLU A 141 -13.26 6.26 6.19
CA GLU A 141 -12.37 5.30 6.82
C GLU A 141 -12.08 4.19 5.78
N PRO A 142 -10.82 3.72 5.67
CA PRO A 142 -10.49 2.54 4.89
C PRO A 142 -11.53 1.45 5.14
N ARG A 143 -12.24 1.02 4.10
CA ARG A 143 -13.22 -0.06 4.18
C ARG A 143 -12.46 -1.39 4.21
N LEU A 144 -11.72 -1.60 5.30
CA LEU A 144 -11.00 -2.83 5.61
C LEU A 144 -11.94 -4.04 5.77
N ALA A 145 -13.19 -3.97 5.32
CA ALA A 145 -14.14 -5.07 5.31
C ALA A 145 -13.51 -6.26 4.57
N GLY A 146 -13.15 -7.30 5.34
CA GLY A 146 -12.46 -8.48 4.82
C GLY A 146 -10.95 -8.55 5.08
N VAL A 147 -10.29 -7.45 5.46
CA VAL A 147 -8.90 -7.49 5.93
C VAL A 147 -8.84 -7.97 7.37
N SER A 148 -7.98 -8.95 7.65
CA SER A 148 -7.79 -9.52 8.99
C SER A 148 -7.37 -8.48 10.04
N GLU A 149 -7.85 -8.60 11.28
CA GLU A 149 -7.54 -7.66 12.37
C GLU A 149 -6.04 -7.53 12.63
N GLY A 150 -5.31 -8.65 12.46
CA GLY A 150 -3.85 -8.63 12.55
C GLY A 150 -3.20 -7.70 11.54
N LEU A 151 -3.67 -7.76 10.29
CA LEU A 151 -3.15 -6.89 9.25
C LEU A 151 -3.54 -5.43 9.47
N ARG A 152 -4.78 -5.18 9.90
CA ARG A 152 -5.23 -3.83 10.28
C ARG A 152 -4.34 -3.23 11.35
N THR A 153 -3.97 -4.02 12.36
CA THR A 153 -3.08 -3.59 13.45
C THR A 153 -1.69 -3.26 12.93
N VAL A 154 -1.06 -4.15 12.13
CA VAL A 154 0.26 -3.89 11.52
C VAL A 154 0.25 -2.59 10.73
N PHE A 155 -0.74 -2.40 9.86
CA PHE A 155 -0.81 -1.20 9.05
C PHE A 155 -1.12 0.05 9.88
N ARG A 156 -1.92 -0.02 10.95
CA ARG A 156 -2.15 1.11 11.86
C ARG A 156 -0.85 1.55 12.54
N LEU A 157 0.01 0.60 12.89
CA LEU A 157 1.30 0.87 13.49
C LEU A 157 2.30 1.45 12.47
N LEU A 158 2.25 0.99 11.21
CA LEU A 158 3.10 1.51 10.13
C LEU A 158 2.64 2.87 9.59
N ASP A 159 1.34 3.17 9.62
CA ASP A 159 0.73 4.37 9.04
C ASP A 159 0.89 5.58 9.96
N GLN A 160 2.13 5.99 10.16
CA GLN A 160 2.50 7.21 10.90
C GLN A 160 2.85 8.36 9.95
N PRO A 161 2.66 9.63 10.37
CA PRO A 161 2.94 10.79 9.53
C PRO A 161 4.40 10.87 9.04
N ASP A 162 5.36 10.60 9.92
CA ASP A 162 6.79 10.50 9.60
C ASP A 162 7.26 9.03 9.75
N ALA A 163 8.17 8.61 8.87
CA ALA A 163 8.82 7.30 8.97
C ALA A 163 9.59 7.13 10.30
N LYS A 164 10.09 8.22 10.87
CA LYS A 164 10.76 8.23 12.18
C LYS A 164 9.80 7.95 13.33
N ASP A 165 8.51 8.22 13.15
CA ASP A 165 7.48 8.02 14.15
C ASP A 165 6.92 6.59 14.14
N VAL A 166 7.28 5.79 13.14
CA VAL A 166 6.91 4.38 13.07
C VAL A 166 7.58 3.63 14.22
N ASP A 167 6.78 3.21 15.20
CA ASP A 167 7.20 2.32 16.28
C ASP A 167 7.38 0.89 15.73
N ILE A 168 8.46 0.72 14.98
CA ILE A 168 8.80 -0.52 14.29
C ILE A 168 9.09 -1.66 15.27
N ASP A 169 9.59 -1.36 16.47
CA ASP A 169 9.80 -2.37 17.50
C ASP A 169 8.45 -2.94 17.97
N ARG A 170 7.43 -2.08 18.11
CA ARG A 170 6.05 -2.54 18.39
C ARG A 170 5.47 -3.36 17.25
N VAL A 171 5.71 -2.99 15.98
CA VAL A 171 5.29 -3.80 14.82
C VAL A 171 5.95 -5.18 14.85
N LEU A 172 7.27 -5.24 15.04
CA LEU A 172 8.02 -6.49 15.09
C LEU A 172 7.59 -7.36 16.27
N LYS A 173 7.38 -6.76 17.44
CA LYS A 173 6.86 -7.46 18.63
C LYS A 173 5.47 -8.04 18.37
N TYR A 174 4.57 -7.26 17.76
CA TYR A 174 3.24 -7.72 17.39
C TYR A 174 3.30 -8.90 16.41
N LEU A 175 4.13 -8.79 15.35
CA LEU A 175 4.33 -9.87 14.39
C LEU A 175 4.94 -11.12 15.03
N GLN A 176 5.81 -10.99 16.02
CA GLN A 176 6.41 -12.16 16.69
C GLN A 176 5.46 -12.83 17.68
N GLN A 177 4.66 -12.05 18.40
CA GLN A 177 3.91 -12.53 19.57
C GLN A 177 2.43 -12.77 19.29
N GLU A 178 1.81 -11.89 18.51
CA GLU A 178 0.35 -11.85 18.34
C GLU A 178 -0.10 -12.30 16.94
N ALA A 179 0.69 -11.99 15.91
CA ALA A 179 0.34 -12.32 14.53
C ALA A 179 1.49 -12.97 13.70
N PRO A 180 2.19 -14.01 14.22
CA PRO A 180 3.31 -14.64 13.50
C PRO A 180 2.92 -15.31 12.18
N GLN A 181 1.64 -15.61 11.98
CA GLN A 181 1.11 -16.13 10.74
C GLN A 181 1.25 -15.13 9.57
N LEU A 182 1.23 -13.82 9.82
CA LEU A 182 1.28 -12.82 8.74
C LEU A 182 2.65 -12.85 8.02
N SER A 183 3.75 -12.81 8.76
CA SER A 183 5.12 -12.94 8.23
C SER A 183 5.45 -14.35 7.69
N LYS A 184 4.63 -15.36 7.97
CA LYS A 184 4.84 -16.73 7.46
C LYS A 184 4.22 -16.97 6.10
N LYS A 185 3.21 -16.19 5.72
CA LYS A 185 2.39 -16.45 4.54
C LYS A 185 2.69 -15.53 3.35
N THR A 186 3.23 -14.35 3.59
CA THR A 186 3.64 -13.43 2.52
C THR A 186 4.98 -12.76 2.83
N PRO A 187 5.88 -12.61 1.85
CA PRO A 187 7.14 -11.88 2.04
C PRO A 187 6.92 -10.36 2.21
N ILE A 188 5.75 -9.84 1.83
CA ILE A 188 5.50 -8.40 1.76
C ILE A 188 5.50 -7.74 3.13
N ILE A 189 5.02 -8.43 4.17
CA ILE A 189 5.02 -7.90 5.54
C ILE A 189 6.44 -7.71 6.05
N ASP A 190 7.28 -8.73 5.90
CA ASP A 190 8.69 -8.66 6.29
C ASP A 190 9.42 -7.57 5.50
N ALA A 191 9.09 -7.44 4.21
CA ALA A 191 9.68 -6.45 3.34
C ALA A 191 9.22 -5.00 3.69
N LEU A 192 7.95 -4.80 4.08
CA LEU A 192 7.45 -3.52 4.59
C LEU A 192 8.16 -3.13 5.89
N CYS A 193 8.33 -4.07 6.82
CA CYS A 193 9.05 -3.82 8.06
C CYS A 193 10.52 -3.46 7.80
N ALA A 194 11.17 -4.17 6.87
CA ALA A 194 12.54 -3.89 6.48
C ALA A 194 12.69 -2.52 5.80
N ASP A 195 11.76 -2.15 4.90
CA ASP A 195 11.72 -0.80 4.31
C ASP A 195 11.61 0.27 5.40
N ALA A 196 10.70 0.11 6.36
CA ALA A 196 10.53 1.04 7.48
C ALA A 196 11.79 1.16 8.35
N LEU A 197 12.46 0.05 8.68
CA LEU A 197 13.74 0.06 9.41
C LEU A 197 14.83 0.81 8.63
N ILE A 198 14.96 0.52 7.34
CA ILE A 198 15.94 1.16 6.47
C ILE A 198 15.67 2.67 6.37
N ALA A 199 14.40 3.06 6.23
CA ALA A 199 13.96 4.46 6.20
C ALA A 199 14.31 5.22 7.48
N ALA A 200 14.11 4.59 8.64
CA ALA A 200 14.46 5.14 9.95
C ALA A 200 15.98 5.14 10.23
N GLY A 201 16.82 4.75 9.26
CA GLY A 201 18.28 4.66 9.43
C GLY A 201 18.76 3.42 10.20
N ARG A 202 17.85 2.54 10.64
CA ARG A 202 18.13 1.31 11.40
C ARG A 202 18.50 0.14 10.48
N CYS A 203 19.46 0.37 9.58
CA CYS A 203 19.83 -0.60 8.54
C CYS A 203 20.38 -1.92 9.12
N GLY A 204 21.11 -1.86 10.25
CA GLY A 204 21.61 -3.06 10.93
C GLY A 204 20.48 -3.95 11.45
N ASP A 205 19.44 -3.32 12.02
CA ASP A 205 18.27 -4.01 12.56
C ASP A 205 17.43 -4.67 11.47
N ALA A 206 17.44 -4.12 10.24
CA ALA A 206 16.75 -4.69 9.09
C ALA A 206 17.33 -6.04 8.63
N LEU A 207 18.64 -6.28 8.83
CA LEU A 207 19.32 -7.46 8.27
C LEU A 207 18.81 -8.78 8.87
N LYS A 208 18.60 -8.85 10.19
CA LYS A 208 18.12 -10.06 10.86
C LYS A 208 16.74 -10.52 10.36
N PRO A 209 15.68 -9.69 10.39
CA PRO A 209 14.38 -10.09 9.88
C PRO A 209 14.41 -10.36 8.37
N LEU A 210 15.19 -9.61 7.57
CA LEU A 210 15.36 -9.90 6.14
C LEU A 210 15.92 -11.29 5.89
N ARG A 211 17.00 -11.68 6.58
CA ARG A 211 17.59 -13.02 6.45
C ARG A 211 16.66 -14.13 6.91
N GLU A 212 15.89 -13.88 7.96
CA GLU A 212 14.86 -14.81 8.39
C GLU A 212 13.76 -14.98 7.33
N ALA A 213 13.27 -13.87 6.78
CA ALA A 213 12.29 -13.87 5.71
C ALA A 213 12.83 -14.55 4.45
N GLN A 214 14.09 -14.32 4.06
CA GLN A 214 14.72 -14.97 2.92
C GLN A 214 14.86 -16.49 3.12
N ARG A 215 15.05 -16.98 4.36
CA ARG A 215 15.02 -18.44 4.60
C ARG A 215 13.64 -19.04 4.33
N ARG A 216 12.56 -18.29 4.57
CA ARG A 216 11.17 -18.71 4.27
C ARG A 216 10.83 -18.53 2.79
N PHE A 217 11.22 -17.40 2.22
CA PHE A 217 10.85 -16.94 0.88
C PHE A 217 12.09 -16.82 -0.01
N GLY A 218 12.89 -17.88 -0.09
CA GLY A 218 14.23 -17.83 -0.70
C GLY A 218 14.29 -17.41 -2.17
N ARG A 219 13.17 -17.38 -2.88
CA ARG A 219 13.07 -16.92 -4.28
C ARG A 219 12.62 -15.45 -4.41
N ASP A 220 12.27 -14.80 -3.31
CA ASP A 220 11.83 -13.41 -3.33
C ASP A 220 13.03 -12.47 -3.58
N VAL A 221 13.04 -11.86 -4.76
CA VAL A 221 14.11 -10.95 -5.19
C VAL A 221 14.10 -9.65 -4.38
N ARG A 222 12.94 -9.19 -3.93
CA ARG A 222 12.82 -7.94 -3.17
C ARG A 222 13.51 -8.05 -1.83
N LEU A 223 13.35 -9.16 -1.11
CA LEU A 223 14.03 -9.36 0.17
C LEU A 223 15.57 -9.29 0.03
N ARG A 224 16.12 -9.74 -1.11
CA ARG A 224 17.56 -9.63 -1.40
C ARG A 224 17.96 -8.20 -1.79
N GLN A 225 17.12 -7.50 -2.55
CA GLN A 225 17.34 -6.10 -2.89
C GLN A 225 17.35 -5.20 -1.64
N LEU A 226 16.43 -5.44 -0.70
CA LEU A 226 16.39 -4.73 0.58
C LEU A 226 17.60 -5.04 1.45
N GLU A 227 18.08 -6.28 1.47
CA GLU A 227 19.34 -6.60 2.17
C GLU A 227 20.52 -5.87 1.52
N GLY A 228 20.62 -5.88 0.19
CA GLY A 228 21.65 -5.13 -0.53
C GLY A 228 21.59 -3.61 -0.25
N LEU A 229 20.38 -3.04 -0.20
CA LEU A 229 20.18 -1.63 0.16
C LEU A 229 20.63 -1.34 1.60
N ALA A 230 20.27 -2.20 2.56
CA ALA A 230 20.68 -2.06 3.95
C ALA A 230 22.21 -2.17 4.10
N LEU A 231 22.84 -3.13 3.44
CA LEU A 231 24.30 -3.30 3.43
C LEU A 231 25.01 -2.09 2.83
N ARG A 232 24.54 -1.60 1.68
CA ARG A 232 25.08 -0.39 1.04
C ARG A 232 25.03 0.81 1.97
N ARG A 233 23.93 1.02 2.70
CA ARG A 233 23.78 2.14 3.66
C ARG A 233 24.69 1.99 4.88
N LEU A 234 25.11 0.77 5.21
CA LEU A 234 26.13 0.49 6.22
C LEU A 234 27.58 0.60 5.70
N GLY A 235 27.76 0.94 4.42
CA GLY A 235 29.08 1.02 3.78
C GLY A 235 29.71 -0.34 3.49
N ARG A 236 28.89 -1.38 3.27
CA ARG A 236 29.32 -2.76 3.00
C ARG A 236 28.95 -3.24 1.60
#